data_AF-A0A7S2YJA1-F1
#
_entry.id   AF-A0A7S2YJA1-F1
#
_cell.length_a   1.000
_cell.length_b   1.000
_cell.length_c   1.000
_cell.angle_alpha   90.00
_cell.angle_beta   90.00
_cell.angle_gamma   90.00
#
_symmetry.space_group_name_H-M   'P 1'
#
loop_
_entity.id
_entity.type
_entity.pdbx_description
1 polymer ?
#
loop_
_entity_poly.entity_id
_entity_poly.type
_entity_poly.pdbx_seq_one_letter_code
_entity_poly.pdbx_strand_id
1 'polypeptide(L)'
;IKCEEDQQHRTAAPKKQRGSRTHVFTCTLPKSNDTVTTQMTIPHFIIIGAQKGGTSSLGKILDQHPSLVKSKTFEPHFFDLSIHKLVSQLTPQDLCKLRQSYSSHFPREALHQLLLDHGNNFSQGKNHTPILLFEKTPSYIVYSKIPDAIAKILFWKPKILVTLRNPVDRAFSQYKMARQNQQDY
;
A
#
# COMPACT_ATOMS: atom_id res chain seq x y z
N ILE A 1 -2.35 -19.95 12.42
CA ILE A 1 -2.03 -18.87 11.44
C ILE A 1 -2.76 -17.63 11.89
N LYS A 2 -2.06 -16.52 12.12
CA LYS A 2 -2.64 -15.30 12.69
C LYS A 2 -2.13 -14.09 11.92
N CYS A 3 -3.02 -13.19 11.52
CA CYS A 3 -2.66 -11.88 10.98
C CYS A 3 -3.33 -10.84 11.84
N GLU A 4 -2.53 -10.08 12.59
CA GLU A 4 -3.05 -9.16 13.59
C GLU A 4 -2.29 -7.86 13.56
N GLU A 5 -2.97 -6.84 14.07
CA GLU A 5 -2.32 -5.64 14.54
C GLU A 5 -1.64 -5.96 15.87
N ASP A 6 -0.34 -5.70 15.95
CA ASP A 6 0.45 -5.98 17.15
C ASP A 6 0.00 -5.03 18.27
N GLN A 7 -0.63 -5.59 19.31
CA GLN A 7 -1.16 -4.80 20.44
C GLN A 7 -0.14 -4.56 21.56
N GLN A 8 1.13 -4.90 21.35
CA GLN A 8 2.20 -4.71 22.33
C GLN A 8 2.60 -3.24 22.49
N HIS A 9 1.69 -2.43 23.05
CA HIS A 9 1.91 -1.21 23.85
C HIS A 9 0.55 -0.73 24.42
N ARG A 10 -0.29 -1.64 24.93
CA ARG A 10 -1.48 -1.31 25.74
C ARG A 10 -1.19 -1.54 27.21
N THR A 11 -0.39 -0.69 27.85
CA THR A 11 -0.41 -0.56 29.32
C THR A 11 -1.12 0.74 29.71
N ALA A 12 -2.24 0.56 30.43
CA ALA A 12 -3.04 1.50 31.22
C ALA A 12 -3.56 2.83 30.60
N ALA A 13 -4.90 2.94 30.57
CA ALA A 13 -5.79 4.12 30.60
C ALA A 13 -5.45 5.46 29.85
N PRO A 14 -6.44 6.16 29.27
CA PRO A 14 -6.20 7.14 28.21
C PRO A 14 -5.83 8.52 28.76
N LYS A 15 -4.54 8.89 28.67
CA LYS A 15 -4.19 10.30 28.47
C LYS A 15 -4.22 10.58 26.97
N LYS A 16 -5.00 11.59 26.55
CA LYS A 16 -5.05 12.12 25.18
C LYS A 16 -3.63 12.58 24.76
N GLN A 17 -2.83 11.66 24.22
CA GLN A 17 -1.64 12.00 23.47
C GLN A 17 -1.90 11.60 22.02
N ARG A 18 -2.02 12.61 21.15
CA ARG A 18 -1.98 12.47 19.68
C ARG A 18 -0.53 12.14 19.27
N GLY A 19 -0.03 11.00 19.74
CA GLY A 19 1.21 10.39 19.24
C GLY A 19 0.89 9.53 18.03
N SER A 20 1.67 9.66 16.96
CA SER A 20 1.59 8.82 15.77
C SER A 20 1.71 7.34 16.16
N ARG A 21 0.58 6.61 16.19
CA ARG A 21 0.57 5.17 16.42
C ARG A 21 1.13 4.49 15.19
N THR A 22 2.35 3.97 15.28
CA THR A 22 2.90 3.09 14.25
C THR A 22 2.17 1.76 14.34
N HIS A 23 1.18 1.56 13.48
CA HIS A 23 0.43 0.30 13.42
C HIS A 23 1.36 -0.77 12.84
N VAL A 24 1.88 -1.63 13.71
CA VAL A 24 2.70 -2.77 13.30
C VAL A 24 1.78 -3.95 13.03
N PHE A 25 1.85 -4.51 11.83
CA PHE A 25 1.07 -5.68 11.44
C PHE A 25 1.98 -6.89 11.29
N THR A 26 1.56 -8.03 11.81
CA THR A 26 2.35 -9.27 11.76
C THR A 26 1.57 -10.40 11.09
N CYS A 27 2.29 -11.32 10.48
CA CYS A 27 1.76 -12.51 9.82
C CYS A 27 2.50 -13.73 10.36
N THR A 28 1.79 -14.63 11.05
CA THR A 28 2.37 -15.84 11.63
C THR A 28 1.97 -17.09 10.83
N LEU A 29 2.97 -17.76 10.27
CA LEU A 29 2.82 -19.01 9.50
C LEU A 29 3.56 -20.18 10.17
N PRO A 30 2.98 -21.39 10.19
CA PRO A 30 3.70 -22.59 10.61
C PRO A 30 4.73 -23.00 9.54
N LYS A 31 5.94 -23.38 9.97
CA LYS A 31 7.03 -23.86 9.11
C LYS A 31 7.77 -25.01 9.80
N SER A 32 7.57 -26.22 9.28
CA SER A 32 8.29 -27.49 9.53
C SER A 32 8.53 -27.97 10.98
N ASN A 33 8.24 -27.17 12.02
CA ASN A 33 8.07 -27.49 13.45
C ASN A 33 7.97 -26.20 14.30
N ASP A 34 8.23 -25.02 13.72
CA ASP A 34 8.16 -23.71 14.38
C ASP A 34 7.10 -22.79 13.76
N THR A 35 6.75 -21.72 14.47
CA THR A 35 5.96 -20.61 13.93
C THR A 35 6.84 -19.42 13.57
N VAL A 36 6.80 -19.00 12.30
CA VAL A 36 7.50 -17.80 11.83
C VAL A 36 6.53 -16.62 11.85
N THR A 37 6.83 -15.60 12.66
CA THR A 37 6.10 -14.32 12.67
C THR A 37 6.88 -13.28 11.88
N THR A 38 6.28 -12.73 10.84
CA THR A 38 6.89 -11.70 9.98
C THR A 38 6.17 -10.38 10.14
N GLN A 39 6.91 -9.31 10.44
CA GLN A 39 6.40 -7.96 10.46
C GLN A 39 6.23 -7.43 9.02
N MET A 40 5.04 -6.93 8.70
CA MET A 40 4.68 -6.46 7.36
C MET A 40 4.84 -4.94 7.25
N THR A 41 5.50 -4.51 6.18
CA THR A 41 5.45 -3.14 5.67
C THR A 41 4.23 -2.99 4.79
N ILE A 42 3.35 -2.04 5.11
CA ILE A 42 2.03 -1.90 4.47
C ILE A 42 1.78 -0.46 3.98
N PRO A 43 0.98 -0.26 2.92
CA PRO A 43 0.56 1.07 2.49
C PRO A 43 -0.54 1.62 3.41
N HIS A 44 -0.48 2.94 3.62
CA HIS A 44 -1.50 3.72 4.30
C HIS A 44 -2.59 4.17 3.34
N PHE A 45 -2.25 4.35 2.07
CA PHE A 45 -3.21 4.64 1.01
C PHE A 45 -2.80 4.03 -0.33
N ILE A 46 -3.79 3.81 -1.19
CA ILE A 46 -3.62 3.22 -2.53
C ILE A 46 -4.26 4.17 -3.54
N ILE A 47 -3.52 4.52 -4.58
CA ILE A 47 -4.03 5.31 -5.71
C ILE A 47 -4.49 4.34 -6.80
N ILE A 48 -5.81 4.17 -6.94
CA ILE A 48 -6.39 3.08 -7.75
C ILE A 48 -6.72 3.48 -9.19
N GLY A 49 -6.62 4.76 -9.54
CA GLY A 49 -7.09 5.22 -10.84
C GLY A 49 -7.36 6.70 -10.93
N ALA A 50 -7.79 7.17 -12.10
CA ALA A 50 -7.96 6.39 -13.34
C ALA A 50 -6.74 6.49 -14.27
N GLN A 51 -6.47 5.46 -15.07
CA GLN A 51 -5.47 5.55 -16.14
C GLN A 51 -5.77 6.75 -17.05
N LYS A 52 -4.72 7.51 -17.37
CA LYS A 52 -4.79 8.80 -18.10
C LYS A 52 -5.56 9.93 -17.37
N GLY A 53 -5.87 9.73 -16.10
CA GLY A 53 -6.45 10.72 -15.19
C GLY A 53 -5.43 11.53 -14.38
N GLY A 54 -4.15 11.53 -14.77
CA GLY A 54 -3.10 12.31 -14.06
C GLY A 54 -2.46 11.61 -12.86
N THR A 55 -2.73 10.32 -12.65
CA THR A 55 -2.16 9.54 -11.54
C THR A 55 -0.63 9.55 -11.52
N SER A 56 0.05 9.52 -12.68
CA SER A 56 1.51 9.58 -12.75
C SER A 56 2.07 10.92 -12.26
N SER A 57 1.44 12.04 -12.60
CA SER A 57 1.83 13.37 -12.12
C SER A 57 1.62 13.48 -10.62
N LEU A 58 0.44 13.05 -10.13
CA LEU A 58 0.16 13.00 -8.69
C LEU A 58 1.18 12.14 -7.95
N GLY A 59 1.46 10.94 -8.44
CA GLY A 59 2.44 10.04 -7.83
C GLY A 59 3.84 10.65 -7.73
N LYS A 60 4.27 11.38 -8.76
CA LYS A 60 5.57 12.10 -8.76
C LYS A 60 5.59 13.26 -7.75
N ILE A 61 4.50 14.01 -7.64
CA ILE A 61 4.38 15.10 -6.66
C ILE A 61 4.43 14.55 -5.23
N LEU A 62 3.71 13.44 -4.97
CA LEU A 62 3.70 12.80 -3.66
C LEU A 62 5.07 12.21 -3.30
N ASP A 63 5.78 11.63 -4.27
CA ASP A 63 7.12 11.04 -4.10
C ASP A 63 8.20 12.08 -3.72
N GLN A 64 7.95 13.36 -3.97
CA GLN A 64 8.84 14.45 -3.56
C GLN A 64 8.65 14.85 -2.09
N HIS A 65 7.59 14.40 -1.43
CA HIS A 65 7.30 14.80 -0.06
C HIS A 65 8.12 13.96 0.94
N PRO A 66 8.87 14.57 1.87
CA PRO A 66 9.83 13.86 2.74
C PRO A 66 9.18 12.83 3.67
N SER A 67 7.90 12.99 4.00
CA SER A 67 7.14 12.03 4.83
C SER A 67 6.29 11.05 4.03
N LEU A 68 6.46 10.94 2.72
CA LEU A 68 5.76 9.97 1.88
C LEU A 68 6.74 8.99 1.25
N VAL A 69 6.45 7.70 1.34
CA VAL A 69 7.26 6.62 0.77
C VAL A 69 6.41 5.80 -0.17
N LYS A 70 6.79 5.74 -1.44
CA LYS A 70 6.11 4.90 -2.43
C LYS A 70 6.56 3.42 -2.35
N SER A 71 5.81 2.54 -3.00
CA SER A 71 6.25 1.18 -3.34
C SER A 71 7.53 1.20 -4.19
N LYS A 72 8.30 0.09 -4.17
CA LYS A 72 9.54 -0.09 -4.93
C LYS A 72 9.33 0.14 -6.43
N THR A 73 8.24 -0.39 -6.97
CA THR A 73 7.79 -0.12 -8.34
C THR A 73 6.69 0.94 -8.33
N PHE A 74 6.62 1.74 -9.39
CA PHE A 74 5.65 2.83 -9.48
C PHE A 74 4.21 2.34 -9.70
N GLU A 75 4.05 1.17 -10.31
CA GLU A 75 2.79 0.45 -10.48
C GLU A 75 3.03 -1.04 -10.16
N PRO A 76 2.73 -1.50 -8.93
CA PRO A 76 2.97 -2.89 -8.53
C PRO A 76 2.11 -3.91 -9.26
N HIS A 77 0.92 -3.51 -9.72
CA HIS A 77 -0.03 -4.38 -10.42
C HIS A 77 -0.38 -5.65 -9.61
N PHE A 78 -0.27 -5.59 -8.29
CA PHE A 78 -0.51 -6.72 -7.40
C PHE A 78 -1.93 -7.26 -7.55
N PHE A 79 -2.93 -6.38 -7.58
CA PHE A 79 -4.34 -6.77 -7.72
C PHE A 79 -4.80 -6.95 -9.18
N ASP A 80 -3.94 -6.67 -10.17
CA ASP A 80 -4.26 -6.86 -11.60
C ASP A 80 -4.16 -8.32 -12.03
N LEU A 81 -3.35 -9.11 -11.34
CA LEU A 81 -3.33 -10.57 -11.49
C LEU A 81 -4.73 -11.13 -11.27
N SER A 82 -5.00 -12.35 -11.75
CA SER A 82 -6.28 -13.06 -11.55
C SER A 82 -6.58 -13.41 -10.08
N ILE A 83 -6.05 -12.64 -9.11
CA ILE A 83 -6.35 -12.67 -7.68
C ILE A 83 -7.85 -12.71 -7.44
N HIS A 84 -8.67 -11.98 -8.21
CA HIS A 84 -10.12 -12.00 -8.01
C HIS A 84 -10.77 -13.38 -8.17
N LYS A 85 -10.25 -14.25 -9.04
CA LYS A 85 -10.76 -15.63 -9.21
C LYS A 85 -10.37 -16.52 -8.04
N LEU A 86 -9.24 -16.20 -7.42
CA LEU A 86 -8.67 -16.99 -6.33
C LEU A 86 -9.24 -16.57 -4.98
N VAL A 87 -9.52 -15.27 -4.78
CA VAL A 87 -9.89 -14.68 -3.49
C VAL A 87 -11.07 -15.36 -2.82
N SER A 88 -12.07 -15.84 -3.55
CA SER A 88 -13.21 -16.57 -2.97
C SER A 88 -12.82 -17.91 -2.34
N GLN A 89 -11.75 -18.54 -2.81
CA GLN A 89 -11.33 -19.89 -2.41
C GLN A 89 -10.08 -19.89 -1.48
N LEU A 90 -9.51 -18.73 -1.18
CA LEU A 90 -8.28 -18.65 -0.38
C LEU A 90 -8.50 -19.06 1.07
N THR A 91 -7.59 -19.89 1.57
CA THR A 91 -7.49 -20.21 2.99
C THR A 91 -6.87 -19.04 3.78
N PRO A 92 -7.00 -19.01 5.11
CA PRO A 92 -6.27 -18.05 5.94
C PRO A 92 -4.74 -18.10 5.73
N GLN A 93 -4.20 -19.27 5.39
CA GLN A 93 -2.77 -19.42 5.09
C GLN A 93 -2.39 -18.71 3.80
N ASP A 94 -3.20 -18.87 2.75
CA ASP A 94 -2.95 -18.22 1.46
C ASP A 94 -3.07 -16.71 1.56
N LEU A 95 -4.04 -16.21 2.35
CA LEU A 95 -4.15 -14.78 2.63
C LEU A 95 -2.90 -14.24 3.34
N CYS A 96 -2.34 -14.97 4.30
CA CYS A 96 -1.11 -14.54 4.97
C CYS A 96 0.09 -14.52 3.99
N LYS A 97 0.25 -15.55 3.15
CA LYS A 97 1.28 -15.58 2.10
C LYS A 97 1.12 -14.43 1.11
N LEU A 98 -0.11 -14.14 0.67
CA LEU A 98 -0.39 -13.00 -0.21
C LEU A 98 -0.07 -11.66 0.44
N ARG A 99 -0.39 -11.48 1.73
CA ARG A 99 -0.06 -10.25 2.47
C ARG A 99 1.45 -10.08 2.60
N GLN A 100 2.20 -11.15 2.86
CA GLN A 100 3.67 -11.13 2.87
C GLN A 100 4.23 -10.77 1.49
N SER A 101 3.68 -11.37 0.42
CA SER A 101 4.04 -11.04 -0.96
C SER A 101 3.75 -9.58 -1.30
N TYR A 102 2.56 -9.07 -0.94
CA TYR A 102 2.22 -7.66 -1.13
C TYR A 102 3.17 -6.74 -0.37
N SER A 103 3.44 -7.05 0.90
CA SER A 103 4.36 -6.29 1.74
C SER A 103 5.77 -6.20 1.17
N SER A 104 6.23 -7.21 0.43
CA SER A 104 7.54 -7.20 -0.23
C SER A 104 7.72 -6.11 -1.30
N HIS A 105 6.63 -5.52 -1.80
CA HIS A 105 6.64 -4.40 -2.74
C HIS A 105 7.04 -3.07 -2.08
N PHE A 106 7.14 -3.01 -0.76
CA PHE A 106 7.50 -1.79 -0.03
C PHE A 106 8.95 -1.85 0.47
N PRO A 107 9.69 -0.73 0.44
CA PRO A 107 11.11 -0.73 0.79
C PRO A 107 11.32 -0.72 2.30
N ARG A 108 11.25 -1.91 2.93
CA ARG A 108 11.38 -2.08 4.39
C ARG A 108 12.63 -1.43 4.98
N GLU A 109 13.80 -1.68 4.39
CA GLU A 109 15.07 -1.16 4.92
C GLU A 109 15.16 0.37 4.80
N ALA A 110 14.79 0.92 3.63
CA ALA A 110 14.78 2.38 3.45
C ALA A 110 13.77 3.06 4.38
N LEU A 111 12.61 2.43 4.62
CA LEU A 111 11.64 2.91 5.60
C LEU A 111 12.19 2.86 7.02
N HIS A 112 12.90 1.78 7.40
CA HIS A 112 13.49 1.65 8.72
C HIS A 112 14.48 2.79 8.99
N GLN A 113 15.38 3.06 8.04
CA GLN A 113 16.33 4.18 8.15
C GLN A 113 15.61 5.53 8.28
N LEU A 114 14.61 5.79 7.44
CA LEU A 114 13.83 7.04 7.49
C LEU A 114 13.13 7.22 8.84
N LEU A 115 12.61 6.14 9.43
CA LEU A 115 11.98 6.15 10.76
C LEU A 115 12.99 6.46 11.87
N LEU A 116 14.21 5.92 11.80
CA LEU A 116 15.28 6.24 12.75
C LEU A 116 15.67 7.71 12.68
N ASP A 117 15.86 8.22 11.45
CA ASP A 117 16.22 9.63 11.22
C ASP A 117 15.09 10.56 11.72
N HIS A 118 13.83 10.20 11.48
CA HIS A 118 12.67 10.91 12.03
C HIS A 118 12.60 10.85 13.56
N GLY A 119 12.91 9.70 14.16
CA GLY A 119 12.93 9.51 15.62
C GLY A 119 13.96 10.38 16.32
N ASN A 120 15.16 10.53 15.74
CA ASN A 120 16.19 11.42 16.28
C ASN A 120 15.78 12.90 16.24
N ASN A 121 15.02 13.30 15.21
CA ASN A 121 14.48 14.65 15.09
C ASN A 121 13.33 14.93 16.09
N PHE A 122 12.63 13.90 16.56
CA PHE A 122 11.57 14.01 17.57
C PHE A 122 12.13 14.43 18.94
N SER A 123 13.27 13.86 19.34
CA SER A 123 13.98 14.24 20.57
C SER A 123 14.41 15.72 20.60
N GLN A 124 14.40 16.40 19.44
CA GLN A 124 14.76 17.80 19.25
C GLN A 124 13.56 18.76 19.21
N GLY A 125 12.34 18.31 19.56
CA GLY A 125 11.17 19.19 19.75
C GLY A 125 10.54 19.78 18.49
N LYS A 126 10.83 19.23 17.29
CA LYS A 126 10.18 19.65 16.03
C LYS A 126 8.83 18.97 15.84
N ASN A 127 7.84 19.69 15.27
CA ASN A 127 6.54 19.13 14.89
C ASN A 127 6.73 17.94 13.93
N HIS A 128 6.19 16.77 14.32
CA HIS A 128 6.41 15.52 13.58
C HIS A 128 5.30 15.28 12.55
N THR A 129 5.67 15.21 11.28
CA THR A 129 4.81 14.68 10.22
C THR A 129 5.00 13.15 10.16
N PRO A 130 3.95 12.35 10.32
CA PRO A 130 4.07 10.89 10.23
C PRO A 130 4.50 10.46 8.84
N ILE A 131 5.36 9.43 8.77
CA ILE A 131 5.74 8.80 7.52
C ILE A 131 4.58 7.93 7.03
N LEU A 132 4.12 8.17 5.80
CA LEU A 132 3.04 7.39 5.18
C LEU A 132 3.56 6.65 3.95
N LEU A 133 3.04 5.45 3.76
CA LEU A 133 3.35 4.61 2.62
C LEU A 133 2.21 4.61 1.61
N PHE A 134 2.54 4.53 0.33
CA PHE A 134 1.54 4.38 -0.71
C PHE A 134 1.99 3.55 -1.89
N GLU A 135 1.02 2.99 -2.61
CA GLU A 135 1.23 2.48 -3.97
C GLU A 135 0.25 3.14 -4.95
N LYS A 136 0.52 2.97 -6.25
CA LYS A 136 -0.30 3.53 -7.31
C LYS A 136 -0.42 2.56 -8.48
N THR A 137 -1.59 1.98 -8.69
CA THR A 137 -1.89 1.23 -9.90
C THR A 137 -3.21 1.73 -10.49
N PRO A 138 -3.16 2.53 -11.58
CA PRO A 138 -4.34 3.22 -12.09
C PRO A 138 -5.40 2.34 -12.74
N SER A 139 -5.07 1.09 -13.06
CA SER A 139 -5.98 0.09 -13.66
C SER A 139 -6.96 -0.47 -12.64
N TYR A 140 -6.68 -0.37 -11.34
CA TYR A 140 -7.51 -0.97 -10.29
C TYR A 140 -8.97 -0.52 -10.31
N ILE A 141 -9.23 0.73 -10.68
CA ILE A 141 -10.59 1.29 -10.75
C ILE A 141 -11.49 0.63 -11.81
N VAL A 142 -10.90 -0.03 -12.83
CA VAL A 142 -11.66 -0.62 -13.95
C VAL A 142 -12.21 -2.00 -13.59
N TYR A 143 -11.55 -2.72 -12.69
CA TYR A 143 -11.91 -4.09 -12.37
C TYR A 143 -12.86 -4.15 -11.17
N SER A 144 -14.11 -4.54 -11.42
CA SER A 144 -15.19 -4.56 -10.42
C SER A 144 -14.93 -5.43 -9.20
N LYS A 145 -14.01 -6.40 -9.28
CA LYS A 145 -13.67 -7.32 -8.20
C LYS A 145 -12.48 -6.88 -7.34
N ILE A 146 -11.74 -5.85 -7.75
CA ILE A 146 -10.60 -5.36 -6.98
C ILE A 146 -11.00 -4.75 -5.64
N PRO A 147 -12.11 -4.01 -5.50
CA PRO A 147 -12.56 -3.54 -4.18
C PRO A 147 -12.74 -4.68 -3.17
N ASP A 148 -13.35 -5.79 -3.58
CA ASP A 148 -13.54 -6.98 -2.75
C ASP A 148 -12.21 -7.64 -2.39
N ALA A 149 -11.28 -7.74 -3.36
CA ALA A 149 -9.95 -8.29 -3.15
C ALA A 149 -9.14 -7.44 -2.16
N ILE A 150 -9.17 -6.11 -2.30
CA ILE A 150 -8.53 -5.17 -1.37
C ILE A 150 -9.11 -5.34 0.03
N ALA A 151 -10.44 -5.37 0.16
CA ALA A 151 -11.10 -5.50 1.45
C ALA A 151 -10.76 -6.83 2.16
N LYS A 152 -10.65 -7.93 1.40
CA LYS A 152 -10.34 -9.26 1.96
C LYS A 152 -8.85 -9.46 2.27
N ILE A 153 -7.96 -8.98 1.40
CA ILE A 153 -6.52 -9.15 1.57
C ILE A 153 -5.97 -8.12 2.58
N LEU A 154 -6.38 -6.86 2.48
CA LEU A 154 -5.83 -5.76 3.29
C LEU A 154 -6.72 -5.46 4.50
N PHE A 155 -6.57 -6.27 5.55
CA PHE A 155 -7.37 -6.13 6.77
C PHE A 155 -7.15 -4.81 7.53
N TRP A 156 -6.03 -4.13 7.27
CA TRP A 156 -5.72 -2.81 7.82
C TRP A 156 -6.44 -1.65 7.11
N LYS A 157 -7.17 -1.93 6.01
CA LYS A 157 -8.07 -0.99 5.32
C LYS A 157 -7.40 0.34 4.96
N PRO A 158 -6.46 0.35 3.99
CA PRO A 158 -5.81 1.59 3.55
C PRO A 158 -6.82 2.57 2.95
N LYS A 159 -6.50 3.87 2.98
CA LYS A 159 -7.32 4.89 2.31
C LYS A 159 -7.23 4.69 0.80
N ILE A 160 -8.33 4.96 0.10
CA ILE A 160 -8.38 4.86 -1.36
C ILE A 160 -8.37 6.27 -1.95
N LEU A 161 -7.46 6.52 -2.88
CA LEU A 161 -7.37 7.77 -3.63
C LEU A 161 -7.66 7.53 -5.11
N VAL A 162 -8.46 8.42 -5.69
CA VAL A 162 -8.88 8.37 -7.09
C VAL A 162 -8.68 9.75 -7.72
N THR A 163 -8.07 9.79 -8.90
CA THR A 163 -8.03 10.95 -9.77
C THR A 163 -8.94 10.73 -10.97
N LEU A 164 -9.90 11.63 -11.17
CA LEU A 164 -10.82 11.60 -12.30
C LEU A 164 -10.51 12.77 -13.25
N ARG A 165 -10.84 12.57 -14.52
CA ARG A 165 -10.73 13.56 -15.59
C ARG A 165 -12.02 13.51 -16.42
N ASN A 166 -12.31 14.57 -17.17
CA ASN A 166 -13.34 14.54 -18.20
C ASN A 166 -13.22 13.24 -19.03
N PRO A 167 -14.30 12.45 -19.15
CA PRO A 167 -14.25 11.12 -19.74
C PRO A 167 -13.85 11.14 -21.23
N VAL A 168 -14.24 12.18 -21.97
CA VAL A 168 -13.89 12.35 -23.39
C VAL A 168 -12.38 12.58 -23.53
N ASP A 169 -11.82 13.50 -22.75
CA ASP A 169 -10.39 13.78 -22.76
C ASP A 169 -9.55 12.59 -22.29
N ARG A 170 -10.03 11.87 -21.27
CA ARG A 170 -9.39 10.65 -20.76
C ARG A 170 -9.33 9.59 -21.85
N ALA A 171 -10.45 9.35 -22.55
CA ALA A 171 -10.53 8.39 -23.64
C ALA A 171 -9.60 8.77 -24.80
N PHE A 172 -9.60 10.05 -25.22
CA PHE A 172 -8.69 10.53 -26.25
C PHE A 172 -7.22 10.41 -25.85
N SER A 173 -6.88 10.68 -24.58
CA SER A 173 -5.54 10.48 -24.05
C SER A 173 -5.12 9.01 -24.04
N GLN A 174 -6.05 8.10 -23.75
CA GLN A 174 -5.82 6.65 -23.80
C GLN A 174 -5.58 6.18 -25.23
N TYR A 175 -6.38 6.65 -26.19
CA TYR A 175 -6.19 6.39 -27.62
C TYR A 175 -4.81 6.84 -28.11
N LYS A 176 -4.41 8.09 -27.83
CA LYS A 176 -3.10 8.61 -28.23
C LYS A 176 -1.94 7.78 -27.67
N MET A 177 -2.03 7.38 -26.41
CA MET A 177 -1.03 6.52 -25.79
C MET A 177 -0.98 5.13 -26.45
N ALA A 178 -2.12 4.51 -26.69
CA ALA A 178 -2.18 3.20 -27.34
C ALA A 178 -1.59 3.24 -28.75
N ARG A 179 -1.83 4.32 -29.51
CA ARG A 179 -1.25 4.53 -30.84
C ARG A 179 0.25 4.74 -30.82
N GLN A 180 0.78 5.53 -29.88
CA GLN A 180 2.22 5.72 -29.73
C GLN A 180 2.91 4.38 -29.45
N ASN A 181 2.38 3.62 -28.49
CA ASN A 181 2.94 2.30 -28.14
C ASN A 181 2.89 1.28 -29.29
N GLN A 182 1.98 1.42 -30.26
CA GLN A 182 1.91 0.56 -31.45
C GLN A 182 2.89 0.98 -32.56
N GLN A 183 3.39 2.22 -32.55
CA GLN A 183 4.38 2.70 -33.52
C GLN A 183 5.82 2.38 -33.09
N ASP A 184 6.02 1.96 -31.84
CA ASP A 184 7.32 1.59 -31.27
C ASP A 184 7.69 0.09 -31.50
N TYR A 185 6.94 -0.62 -32.35
CA TYR A 185 7.10 -2.04 -32.71
C TYR A 185 7.18 -2.20 -34.23
#